data_AF-A0A960TUK1-F1
#
_entry.id   AF-A0A960TUK1-F1
#
_cell.length_a   1.000
_cell.length_b   1.000
_cell.length_c   1.000
_cell.angle_alpha   90.00
_cell.angle_beta   90.00
_cell.angle_gamma   90.00
#
_symmetry.space_group_name_H-M   'P 1'
#
loop_
_entity.id
_entity.type
_entity.pdbx_description
1 polymer ?
#
loop_
_entity_poly.entity_id
_entity_poly.type
_entity_poly.pdbx_seq_one_letter_code
_entity_poly.pdbx_strand_id
1 'polypeptide(L)'
;MPNLPVMTRAARRALTTVLELTSDDRVLVVGDASAGSCPDAFLAAARAEGCRADLFLLGEDHRPLTAAPPELLRLLEGRTVIVNAIAGRSDEVPFRLDWIRAVEAR
;
A
#
# COMPACT_ATOMS: atom_id res chain seq x y z
N MET A 1 20.01 -2.75 7.38
CA MET A 1 18.54 -2.73 7.16
C MET A 1 17.90 -2.04 8.36
N PRO A 2 16.99 -1.08 8.17
CA PRO A 2 16.31 -0.44 9.29
C PRO A 2 15.57 -1.47 10.16
N ASN A 3 15.59 -1.27 11.48
CA ASN A 3 14.95 -2.14 12.46
C ASN A 3 13.42 -2.00 12.34
N LEU A 4 12.71 -3.09 12.04
CA LEU A 4 11.26 -3.12 11.80
C LEU A 4 10.45 -2.34 12.86
N PRO A 5 10.69 -2.50 14.19
CA PRO A 5 10.11 -1.66 15.23
C PRO A 5 10.18 -0.14 15.02
N VAL A 6 11.31 0.39 14.53
CA VAL A 6 11.47 1.83 14.28
C VAL A 6 10.60 2.25 13.09
N MET A 7 10.55 1.44 12.04
CA MET A 7 9.72 1.69 10.87
C MET A 7 8.23 1.61 11.19
N THR A 8 7.79 0.61 11.97
CA THR A 8 6.40 0.49 12.39
C THR A 8 5.95 1.72 13.18
N ARG A 9 6.81 2.28 14.05
CA ARG A 9 6.50 3.53 14.76
C ARG A 9 6.36 4.72 13.80
N ALA A 10 7.20 4.83 12.78
CA ALA A 10 7.09 5.88 11.77
C ALA A 10 5.82 5.72 10.92
N ALA A 11 5.55 4.50 10.45
CA ALA A 11 4.34 4.16 9.71
C ALA A 11 3.08 4.46 10.52
N ARG A 12 3.05 4.07 11.80
CA ARG A 12 1.97 4.38 12.73
C ARG A 12 1.69 5.88 12.81
N ARG A 13 2.73 6.71 12.96
CA ARG A 13 2.57 8.17 12.97
C ARG A 13 2.00 8.71 11.66
N ALA A 14 2.47 8.21 10.52
CA ALA A 14 1.92 8.60 9.22
C ALA A 14 0.42 8.24 9.12
N LEU A 15 0.05 7.03 9.53
CA LEU A 15 -1.33 6.57 9.53
C LEU A 15 -2.25 7.40 10.43
N THR A 16 -1.86 7.66 11.67
CA THR A 16 -2.76 8.33 12.64
C THR A 16 -2.73 9.85 12.55
N THR A 17 -1.64 10.46 12.07
CA THR A 17 -1.49 11.92 12.05
C THR A 17 -1.76 12.53 10.68
N VAL A 18 -1.41 11.82 9.60
CA VAL A 18 -1.60 12.34 8.22
C VAL A 18 -2.88 11.81 7.61
N LEU A 19 -3.15 10.52 7.80
CA LEU A 19 -4.34 9.86 7.24
C LEU A 19 -5.49 9.75 8.24
N GLU A 20 -5.29 10.23 9.48
CA GLU A 20 -6.30 10.25 10.55
C GLU A 20 -7.04 8.91 10.73
N LEU A 21 -6.30 7.78 10.62
CA LEU A 21 -6.88 6.44 10.68
C LEU A 21 -7.73 6.22 11.94
N THR A 22 -8.86 5.56 11.72
CA THR A 22 -9.78 5.07 12.75
C THR A 22 -9.91 3.55 12.67
N SER A 23 -10.42 2.91 13.72
CA SER A 23 -10.64 1.45 13.72
C SER A 23 -11.67 0.98 12.66
N ASP A 24 -12.49 1.89 12.14
CA ASP A 24 -13.47 1.58 11.09
C ASP A 24 -12.83 1.52 9.69
N ASP A 25 -11.58 1.99 9.56
CA ASP A 25 -10.86 1.97 8.30
C ASP A 25 -10.49 0.57 7.83
N ARG A 26 -10.54 0.41 6.51
CA ARG A 26 -10.16 -0.79 5.78
C ARG A 26 -8.99 -0.45 4.88
N VAL A 27 -7.80 -0.84 5.30
CA VAL A 27 -6.53 -0.44 4.69
C VAL A 27 -6.08 -1.49 3.67
N LEU A 28 -5.64 -1.03 2.50
CA LEU A 28 -4.87 -1.83 1.56
C LEU A 28 -3.47 -1.25 1.45
N VAL A 29 -2.46 -2.03 1.81
CA VAL A 29 -1.06 -1.70 1.58
C VAL A 29 -0.62 -2.38 0.29
N VAL A 30 -0.09 -1.61 -0.65
CA VAL A 30 0.49 -2.12 -1.90
C VAL A 30 1.99 -1.95 -1.83
N GLY A 31 2.73 -3.04 -2.00
CA GLY A 31 4.17 -3.10 -1.86
C GLY A 31 4.87 -3.78 -3.03
N ASP A 32 6.19 -3.74 -3.01
CA ASP A 32 7.04 -4.55 -3.89
C ASP A 32 8.35 -4.93 -3.21
N ALA A 33 9.15 -5.79 -3.86
CA ALA A 33 10.40 -6.28 -3.30
C ALA A 33 11.39 -5.15 -2.98
N SER A 34 11.38 -4.08 -3.77
CA SER A 34 12.30 -2.96 -3.62
C SER A 34 11.97 -2.06 -2.42
N ALA A 35 10.72 -2.07 -1.95
CA ALA A 35 10.29 -1.33 -0.77
C ALA A 35 10.75 -1.96 0.56
N GLY A 36 11.36 -3.15 0.52
CA GLY A 36 11.86 -3.87 1.69
C GLY A 36 10.77 -4.06 2.74
N SER A 37 11.06 -3.72 3.99
CA SER A 37 10.13 -3.87 5.12
C SER A 37 9.11 -2.73 5.27
N CYS A 38 9.04 -1.79 4.33
CA CYS A 38 8.11 -0.67 4.39
C CYS A 38 6.63 -1.11 4.33
N PRO A 39 6.21 -1.98 3.40
CA PRO A 39 4.82 -2.45 3.34
C PRO A 39 4.41 -3.19 4.63
N ASP A 40 5.29 -4.04 5.17
CA ASP A 40 5.04 -4.75 6.43
C ASP A 40 4.90 -3.81 7.62
N ALA A 41 5.70 -2.74 7.66
CA ALA A 41 5.63 -1.75 8.73
C ALA A 41 4.27 -1.02 8.73
N PHE A 42 3.73 -0.66 7.57
CA PHE A 42 2.40 -0.07 7.44
C PHE A 42 1.29 -1.07 7.75
N LEU A 43 1.41 -2.32 7.30
CA LEU A 43 0.44 -3.37 7.62
C LEU A 43 0.35 -3.60 9.13
N ALA A 44 1.50 -3.75 9.79
CA ALA A 44 1.58 -3.97 11.23
C ALA A 44 1.03 -2.75 12.01
N ALA A 45 1.36 -1.54 11.57
CA ALA A 45 0.88 -0.32 12.20
C ALA A 45 -0.66 -0.16 12.08
N ALA A 46 -1.22 -0.39 10.90
CA ALA A 46 -2.68 -0.32 10.69
C ALA A 46 -3.43 -1.34 11.56
N ARG A 47 -2.93 -2.59 11.63
CA ARG A 47 -3.52 -3.62 12.49
C ARG A 47 -3.42 -3.27 13.98
N ALA A 48 -2.33 -2.64 14.40
CA ALA A 48 -2.16 -2.20 15.78
C ALA A 48 -3.13 -1.07 16.19
N GLU A 49 -3.64 -0.29 15.22
CA GLU A 49 -4.71 0.70 15.42
C GLU A 49 -6.12 0.10 15.33
N GLY A 50 -6.25 -1.23 15.18
CA GLY A 50 -7.54 -1.92 15.13
C GLY A 50 -8.19 -1.97 13.74
N CYS A 51 -7.53 -1.46 12.71
CA CYS A 51 -8.05 -1.46 11.34
C CYS A 51 -8.01 -2.86 10.71
N ARG A 52 -8.91 -3.10 9.76
CA ARG A 52 -8.79 -4.27 8.86
C ARG A 52 -7.78 -3.94 7.77
N ALA A 53 -6.63 -4.62 7.76
CA ALA A 53 -5.55 -4.30 6.82
C ALA A 53 -5.06 -5.53 6.06
N ASP A 54 -4.95 -5.36 4.74
CA ASP A 54 -4.42 -6.35 3.80
C ASP A 54 -3.18 -5.82 3.07
N LEU A 55 -2.31 -6.74 2.64
CA LEU A 55 -1.09 -6.45 1.90
C LEU A 55 -1.15 -7.14 0.53
N PHE A 56 -0.87 -6.38 -0.53
CA PHE A 56 -0.66 -6.88 -1.87
C PHE A 56 0.76 -6.57 -2.32
N LEU A 57 1.52 -7.58 -2.75
CA LEU A 57 2.87 -7.40 -3.29
C LEU A 57 2.84 -7.55 -4.81
N LEU A 58 3.29 -6.51 -5.51
CA LEU A 58 3.52 -6.57 -6.95
C LEU A 58 4.67 -7.52 -7.22
N GLY A 59 4.44 -8.52 -8.08
CA GLY A 59 5.46 -9.46 -8.52
C GLY A 59 6.51 -8.79 -9.41
N GLU A 60 7.73 -9.31 -9.40
CA GLU A 60 8.84 -8.79 -10.22
C GLU A 60 8.84 -9.38 -11.65
N ASP A 61 8.27 -10.58 -11.85
CA ASP A 61 8.37 -11.35 -13.10
C ASP A 61 7.73 -10.66 -14.33
N HIS A 62 6.87 -9.67 -14.11
CA HIS A 62 6.10 -9.00 -15.16
C HIS A 62 6.34 -7.48 -15.19
N ARG A 63 7.43 -7.02 -14.58
CA ARG A 63 7.81 -5.60 -14.64
C ARG A 63 8.57 -5.28 -15.94
N PRO A 64 8.41 -4.06 -16.50
CA PRO A 64 7.57 -2.98 -16.00
C PRO A 64 6.09 -3.24 -16.22
N LEU A 65 5.28 -2.93 -15.21
CA LEU A 65 3.83 -2.97 -15.34
C LEU A 65 3.34 -1.85 -16.25
N THR A 66 2.45 -2.19 -17.18
CA THR A 66 1.78 -1.23 -18.09
C THR A 66 0.32 -0.97 -17.72
N ALA A 67 -0.27 -1.80 -16.86
CA ALA A 67 -1.64 -1.67 -16.34
C ALA A 67 -1.71 -2.24 -14.91
N ALA A 68 -2.75 -1.88 -14.16
CA ALA A 68 -2.99 -2.42 -12.83
C ALA A 68 -3.39 -3.91 -12.91
N PRO A 69 -2.75 -4.81 -12.14
CA PRO A 69 -3.11 -6.22 -12.16
C PRO A 69 -4.57 -6.44 -11.74
N PRO A 70 -5.34 -7.31 -12.42
CA PRO A 70 -6.76 -7.53 -12.11
C PRO A 70 -7.01 -7.94 -10.65
N GLU A 71 -6.12 -8.72 -10.07
CA GLU A 71 -6.16 -9.13 -8.67
C GLU A 71 -5.99 -7.95 -7.70
N LEU A 72 -5.18 -6.95 -8.05
CA LEU A 72 -5.04 -5.72 -7.28
C LEU A 72 -6.34 -4.89 -7.37
N LEU A 73 -6.91 -4.79 -8.57
CA LEU A 73 -8.17 -4.07 -8.80
C LEU A 73 -9.34 -4.67 -8.01
N ARG A 74 -9.38 -5.99 -7.82
CA ARG A 74 -10.42 -6.63 -6.98
C ARG A 74 -10.31 -6.25 -5.50
N LEU A 75 -9.12 -5.88 -5.01
CA LEU A 75 -8.92 -5.50 -3.61
C LEU A 75 -9.40 -4.07 -3.30
N LEU A 76 -9.45 -3.19 -4.31
CA LEU A 76 -10.69 -2.53 -4.76
C LEU A 76 -11.82 -2.31 -3.75
N GLU A 77 -12.61 -3.34 -3.54
CA GLU A 77 -13.94 -3.13 -2.97
C GLU A 77 -13.87 -2.86 -1.45
N GLY A 78 -14.53 -1.78 -1.03
CA GLY A 78 -14.72 -1.48 0.39
C GLY A 78 -13.46 -1.07 1.17
N ARG A 79 -12.38 -0.65 0.52
CA ARG A 79 -11.21 -0.05 1.22
C ARG A 79 -11.40 1.45 1.34
N THR A 80 -11.09 1.97 2.52
CA THR A 80 -11.16 3.41 2.83
C THR A 80 -9.79 4.07 2.71
N VAL A 81 -8.72 3.31 2.91
CA VAL A 81 -7.34 3.82 2.84
C VAL A 81 -6.49 2.92 1.95
N ILE A 82 -5.68 3.53 1.09
CA ILE A 82 -4.66 2.85 0.30
C ILE A 82 -3.28 3.44 0.62
N VAL A 83 -2.33 2.58 0.95
CA VAL A 83 -0.93 2.94 1.15
C VAL A 83 -0.10 2.35 0.00
N ASN A 84 0.50 3.22 -0.80
CA ASN A 84 1.39 2.82 -1.89
C ASN A 84 2.85 2.86 -1.41
N ALA A 85 3.39 1.71 -1.00
CA ALA A 85 4.78 1.51 -0.63
C ALA A 85 5.53 0.79 -1.76
N ILE A 86 5.56 1.40 -2.95
CA ILE A 86 6.10 0.82 -4.20
C ILE A 86 7.12 1.78 -4.81
N ALA A 87 8.28 1.28 -5.28
CA ALA A 87 9.34 2.15 -5.77
C ALA A 87 8.96 2.92 -7.03
N GLY A 88 9.42 4.17 -7.11
CA GLY A 88 9.23 5.02 -8.28
C GLY A 88 9.99 4.47 -9.48
N ARG A 89 9.28 3.89 -10.44
CA ARG A 89 9.79 3.33 -11.68
C ARG A 89 9.25 4.14 -12.86
N SER A 90 10.12 4.83 -13.59
CA SER A 90 9.72 5.70 -14.70
C SER A 90 9.19 4.92 -15.91
N ASP A 91 9.58 3.65 -16.04
CA ASP A 91 9.07 2.70 -17.04
C ASP A 91 7.67 2.17 -16.72
N GLU A 92 7.11 2.48 -15.54
CA GLU A 92 5.77 2.04 -15.09
C GLU A 92 4.73 3.16 -14.99
N VAL A 93 4.98 4.32 -15.61
CA VAL A 93 4.03 5.45 -15.61
C VAL A 93 2.62 5.04 -16.07
N PRO A 94 2.43 4.21 -17.13
CA PRO A 94 1.10 3.77 -17.54
C PRO A 94 0.34 3.02 -16.44
N PHE A 95 1.00 2.07 -15.75
CA PHE A 95 0.44 1.38 -14.59
C PHE A 95 0.06 2.36 -13.48
N ARG A 96 0.92 3.33 -13.15
CA ARG A 96 0.64 4.29 -12.07
C ARG A 96 -0.60 5.14 -12.36
N LEU A 97 -0.76 5.60 -13.60
CA LEU A 97 -1.93 6.36 -14.01
C LEU A 97 -3.19 5.51 -13.96
N ASP A 98 -3.13 4.28 -14.47
CA ASP A 98 -4.24 3.33 -14.41
C ASP A 98 -4.66 3.03 -12.97
N TRP A 99 -3.68 2.78 -12.10
CA TRP A 99 -3.90 2.54 -10.67
C TRP A 99 -4.53 3.74 -9.97
N ILE A 100 -3.98 4.95 -10.12
CA ILE A 100 -4.53 6.16 -9.48
C ILE A 100 -5.98 6.39 -9.91
N ARG A 101 -6.28 6.25 -11.21
CA ARG A 101 -7.64 6.38 -11.73
C ARG A 101 -8.60 5.35 -11.13
N ALA A 102 -8.16 4.10 -11.01
CA ALA A 102 -8.97 3.05 -10.38
C ALA A 102 -9.21 3.34 -8.89
N VAL A 103 -8.24 3.94 -8.19
CA VAL A 103 -8.38 4.35 -6.79
C VAL A 103 -9.37 5.50 -6.61
N GLU A 104 -9.31 6.50 -7.48
CA GLU A 104 -10.16 7.70 -7.42
C GLU A 104 -11.59 7.45 -7.89
N ALA A 105 -11.83 6.42 -8.71
CA ALA A 105 -13.16 6.08 -9.23
C ALA A 105 -14.06 5.31 -8.24
N ARG A 106 -13.62 5.15 -6.98
CA ARG A 106 -14.30 4.35 -5.94
C ARG A 106 -15.39 5.12 -5.21
#